data_AF-A0A931KG74-F1
#
_entry.id   AF-A0A931KG74-F1
#
_cell.length_a   1.000
_cell.length_b   1.000
_cell.length_c   1.000
_cell.angle_alpha   90.00
_cell.angle_beta   90.00
_cell.angle_gamma   90.00
#
_symmetry.space_group_name_H-M   'P 1'
#
loop_
_entity.id
_entity.type
_entity.pdbx_description
1 polymer ?
#
loop_
_entity_poly.entity_id
_entity_poly.type
_entity_poly.pdbx_seq_one_letter_code
_entity_poly.pdbx_strand_id
1 'polypeptide(L)'
;MGLTDRPNDKPASDARALWDDLPKQDSPQASWPIRPTDPGKVESIDLAPVDSPKVRKSISDFGETPRGSRARIAPDRSGRIESARDFPLWSRAKESGPHLFRVLLTAGITLILAWIFADWNTIHISGWITGIGTIVSLILAYPLVVGLERPLRSSPERAVRDFLEALEHHGPLYSRMWLLLTPEGQNTAHYSEFSGFRRYWKGRIDEWRHRGDAWTGTPVVMSIDSLRANPDPSEPLIRHVKFDLAVSLRGRRSAGPVARYTMNWTTERGRDGQWYLREADPPE
;
A
#
# COMPACT_ATOMS: atom_id res chain seq x y z
N MET A 1 51.88 44.64 23.33
CA MET A 1 51.82 43.22 22.94
C MET A 1 50.67 42.61 23.73
N GLY A 2 49.54 42.16 23.20
CA GLY A 2 49.15 41.87 21.83
C GLY A 2 48.20 40.67 21.90
N LEU A 3 46.90 40.92 22.12
CA LEU A 3 45.82 39.93 21.99
C LEU A 3 44.62 40.68 21.40
N THR A 4 44.36 40.43 20.13
CA THR A 4 43.09 40.77 19.49
C THR A 4 42.54 39.47 18.93
N ASP A 5 41.59 38.89 19.66
CA ASP A 5 40.71 37.85 19.15
C ASP A 5 39.87 38.42 18.00
N ARG A 6 39.93 37.76 16.86
CA ARG A 6 39.00 38.02 15.75
C ARG A 6 37.81 37.06 15.88
N PRO A 7 36.57 37.57 15.84
CA PRO A 7 35.39 36.72 15.75
C PRO A 7 35.35 36.05 14.37
N ASN A 8 34.98 34.77 14.38
CA ASN A 8 34.88 33.91 13.21
C ASN A 8 33.55 34.16 12.50
N ASP A 9 33.55 35.08 11.54
CA ASP A 9 32.39 35.38 10.69
C ASP A 9 32.21 34.28 9.63
N LYS A 10 31.57 33.17 10.01
CA LYS A 10 31.01 32.22 9.04
C LYS A 10 29.53 32.55 8.79
N PRO A 11 29.09 32.62 7.52
CA PRO A 11 27.72 32.93 7.19
C PRO A 11 26.77 31.84 7.69
N ALA A 12 25.69 32.25 8.38
CA ALA A 12 24.68 31.38 9.00
C ALA A 12 23.84 30.54 8.01
N SER A 13 24.18 30.52 6.72
CA SER A 13 23.42 29.82 5.67
C SER A 13 24.01 28.46 5.25
N ASP A 14 25.16 28.05 5.81
CA ASP A 14 25.78 26.79 5.43
C ASP A 14 25.36 25.63 6.37
N ALA A 15 24.23 25.00 6.05
CA ALA A 15 23.70 23.87 6.80
C ALA A 15 24.61 22.62 6.80
N ARG A 16 25.70 22.62 6.02
CA ARG A 16 26.73 21.57 6.04
C ARG A 16 27.56 21.58 7.32
N ALA A 17 27.80 22.74 7.91
CA ALA A 17 28.62 22.85 9.13
C ALA A 17 27.97 22.16 10.35
N LEU A 18 26.65 21.95 10.34
CA LEU A 18 25.94 21.27 11.44
C LEU A 18 26.26 19.78 11.54
N TRP A 19 26.76 19.16 10.47
CA TRP A 19 27.02 17.71 10.39
C TRP A 19 28.49 17.35 10.65
N ASP A 20 29.40 18.32 10.57
CA ASP A 20 30.84 18.09 10.79
C ASP A 20 31.21 17.96 12.28
N ASP A 21 30.35 18.45 13.19
CA ASP A 21 30.56 18.40 14.65
C ASP A 21 29.92 17.18 15.34
N LEU A 22 29.36 16.23 14.59
CA LEU A 22 28.87 14.99 15.21
C LEU A 22 30.06 14.14 15.67
N PRO A 23 30.10 13.69 16.93
CA PRO A 23 31.16 12.82 17.42
C PRO A 23 31.18 11.56 16.55
N LYS A 24 32.35 11.23 15.98
CA LYS A 24 32.58 9.97 15.27
C LYS A 24 32.22 8.84 16.22
N GLN A 25 31.09 8.20 15.95
CA GLN A 25 30.60 7.07 16.72
C GLN A 25 31.50 5.88 16.39
N ASP A 26 32.50 5.62 17.24
CA ASP A 26 33.29 4.40 17.20
C ASP A 26 32.35 3.21 17.25
N SER A 27 32.20 2.54 16.11
CA SER A 27 31.34 1.37 15.97
C SER A 27 32.01 0.24 16.74
N PRO A 28 31.41 -0.30 17.82
CA PRO A 28 31.97 -1.48 18.47
C PRO A 28 31.89 -2.64 17.48
N GLN A 29 33.06 -3.18 17.11
CA GLN A 29 33.18 -4.45 16.41
C GLN A 29 32.48 -5.53 17.23
N ALA A 30 31.28 -5.92 16.80
CA ALA A 30 30.59 -7.10 17.32
C ALA A 30 31.31 -8.36 16.81
N SER A 31 32.31 -8.82 17.56
CA SER A 31 32.93 -10.13 17.37
C SER A 31 31.97 -11.21 17.85
N TRP A 32 31.23 -11.83 16.93
CA TRP A 32 30.51 -13.06 17.24
C TRP A 32 31.50 -14.23 17.29
N PRO A 33 31.42 -15.12 18.30
CA PRO A 33 32.26 -16.31 18.33
C PRO A 33 31.84 -17.28 17.23
N ILE A 34 32.71 -17.47 16.24
CA ILE A 34 32.61 -18.55 15.26
C ILE A 34 32.93 -19.85 16.02
N ARG A 35 31.92 -20.69 16.23
CA ARG A 35 32.12 -22.06 16.73
C ARG A 35 32.75 -22.88 15.60
N PRO A 36 33.89 -23.57 15.81
CA PRO A 36 34.43 -24.48 14.80
C PRO A 36 33.50 -25.70 14.70
N THR A 37 32.92 -25.91 13.52
CA THR A 37 32.20 -27.14 13.20
C THR A 37 33.21 -28.21 12.82
N ASP A 38 33.23 -29.29 13.59
CA ASP A 38 34.08 -30.47 13.41
C ASP A 38 33.71 -31.20 12.09
N PRO A 39 34.63 -31.36 11.12
CA PRO A 39 34.36 -32.00 9.84
C PRO A 39 34.50 -33.52 9.99
N GLY A 40 33.54 -34.18 10.65
CA GLY A 40 33.71 -35.61 10.93
C GLY A 40 32.46 -36.45 11.18
N LYS A 41 31.24 -35.90 11.20
CA LYS A 41 30.05 -36.70 11.52
C LYS A 41 28.87 -36.38 10.60
N VAL A 42 28.83 -37.08 9.47
CA VAL A 42 27.64 -37.18 8.62
C VAL A 42 26.74 -38.26 9.23
N GLU A 43 25.83 -37.85 10.11
CA GLU A 43 24.67 -38.68 10.46
C GLU A 43 23.70 -38.61 9.28
N SER A 44 23.60 -39.72 8.53
CA SER A 44 22.61 -39.91 7.48
C SER A 44 21.22 -39.94 8.10
N ILE A 45 20.47 -38.87 7.90
CA ILE A 45 19.04 -38.81 8.25
C ILE A 45 18.29 -39.62 7.19
N ASP A 46 17.85 -40.82 7.56
CA ASP A 46 16.90 -41.62 6.80
C ASP A 46 15.55 -40.89 6.77
N LEU A 47 15.25 -40.25 5.64
CA LEU A 47 13.95 -39.66 5.38
C LEU A 47 13.00 -40.78 4.95
N ALA A 48 12.03 -41.09 5.81
CA ALA A 48 10.92 -41.98 5.48
C ALA A 48 10.15 -41.45 4.25
N PRO A 49 9.61 -42.34 3.39
CA PRO A 49 8.86 -41.94 2.20
C PRO A 49 7.60 -41.17 2.61
N VAL A 50 7.51 -39.92 2.16
CA VAL A 50 6.33 -39.07 2.36
C VAL A 50 5.26 -39.49 1.37
N ASP A 51 4.18 -40.09 1.89
CA ASP A 51 2.97 -40.38 1.12
C ASP A 51 2.38 -39.08 0.55
N SER A 52 2.20 -39.06 -0.77
CA SER A 52 1.59 -37.95 -1.51
C SER A 52 0.08 -37.89 -1.22
N PRO A 53 -0.48 -36.75 -0.75
CA PRO A 53 -1.91 -36.65 -0.57
C PRO A 53 -2.62 -36.64 -1.93
N LYS A 54 -3.58 -37.55 -2.07
CA LYS A 54 -4.48 -37.71 -3.21
C LYS A 54 -5.12 -36.38 -3.62
N VAL A 55 -4.87 -35.99 -4.87
CA VAL A 55 -5.57 -34.93 -5.60
C VAL A 55 -7.06 -35.26 -5.64
N ARG A 56 -7.87 -34.52 -4.88
CA ARG A 56 -9.33 -34.56 -4.98
C ARG A 56 -9.76 -33.68 -6.15
N LYS A 57 -10.24 -34.32 -7.22
CA LYS A 57 -10.94 -33.65 -8.32
C LYS A 57 -12.36 -33.24 -7.90
N SER A 58 -12.78 -32.10 -8.45
CA SER A 58 -14.14 -31.70 -8.79
C SER A 58 -15.12 -31.34 -7.66
N ILE A 59 -15.43 -30.04 -7.56
CA ILE A 59 -16.82 -29.57 -7.57
C ILE A 59 -16.89 -28.41 -8.57
N SER A 60 -17.33 -28.74 -9.78
CA SER A 60 -17.99 -27.82 -10.70
C SER A 60 -19.44 -27.68 -10.27
N ASP A 61 -19.83 -26.53 -9.72
CA ASP A 61 -21.15 -25.91 -9.93
C ASP A 61 -21.25 -24.60 -9.16
N PHE A 62 -20.91 -23.50 -9.81
CA PHE A 62 -21.36 -22.17 -9.41
C PHE A 62 -21.55 -21.32 -10.67
N GLY A 63 -22.81 -21.27 -11.13
CA GLY A 63 -23.38 -20.17 -11.89
C GLY A 63 -22.83 -19.95 -13.30
N GLU A 64 -23.43 -20.62 -14.28
CA GLU A 64 -23.49 -20.11 -15.65
C GLU A 64 -24.15 -18.71 -15.64
N THR A 65 -23.33 -17.66 -15.68
CA THR A 65 -23.78 -16.37 -16.20
C THR A 65 -24.01 -16.51 -17.70
N PRO A 66 -25.09 -15.93 -18.27
CA PRO A 66 -25.40 -16.09 -19.69
C PRO A 66 -24.22 -15.63 -20.55
N ARG A 67 -23.72 -16.52 -21.42
CA ARG A 67 -22.80 -16.19 -22.51
C ARG A 67 -23.51 -15.26 -23.50
N GLY A 68 -23.59 -13.98 -23.14
CA GLY A 68 -23.69 -12.92 -24.12
C GLY A 68 -22.34 -12.81 -24.81
N SER A 69 -22.31 -13.19 -26.10
CA SER A 69 -21.24 -12.89 -27.04
C SER A 69 -21.01 -11.36 -27.09
N ARG A 70 -20.27 -10.82 -26.12
CA ARG A 70 -19.65 -9.50 -26.24
C ARG A 70 -18.45 -9.70 -27.16
N ALA A 71 -18.60 -9.22 -28.38
CA ALA A 71 -17.49 -9.01 -29.28
C ALA A 71 -16.32 -8.41 -28.49
N ARG A 72 -15.17 -9.08 -28.59
CA ARG A 72 -13.90 -8.64 -28.02
C ARG A 72 -13.51 -7.38 -28.79
N ILE A 73 -14.03 -6.22 -28.37
CA ILE A 73 -13.53 -4.94 -28.82
C ILE A 73 -12.15 -4.84 -28.19
N ALA A 74 -11.13 -5.23 -28.96
CA ALA A 74 -9.77 -4.86 -28.64
C ALA A 74 -9.77 -3.32 -28.50
N PRO A 75 -9.27 -2.75 -27.40
CA PRO A 75 -9.19 -1.30 -27.30
C PRO A 75 -8.35 -0.81 -28.47
N ASP A 76 -8.93 0.09 -29.25
CA ASP A 76 -8.25 0.81 -30.32
C ASP A 76 -7.08 1.58 -29.68
N ARG A 77 -5.87 1.04 -29.79
CA ARG A 77 -4.62 1.61 -29.25
C ARG A 77 -4.10 2.78 -30.12
N SER A 78 -4.92 3.36 -31.00
CA SER A 78 -4.52 4.48 -31.87
C SER A 78 -4.79 5.87 -31.27
N GLY A 79 -5.44 5.96 -30.11
CA GLY A 79 -5.55 7.20 -29.34
C GLY A 79 -4.21 7.54 -28.69
N ARG A 80 -3.58 8.64 -29.12
CA ARG A 80 -2.40 9.28 -28.53
C ARG A 80 -2.42 9.16 -27.00
N ILE A 81 -1.64 8.20 -26.49
CA ILE A 81 -1.53 7.94 -25.07
C ILE A 81 -0.87 9.17 -24.45
N GLU A 82 -1.63 9.93 -23.66
CA GLU A 82 -1.08 10.96 -22.77
C GLU A 82 -0.10 10.27 -21.84
N SER A 83 1.21 10.36 -22.14
CA SER A 83 2.25 9.77 -21.28
C SER A 83 2.07 10.25 -19.84
N ALA A 84 2.52 9.51 -18.83
CA ALA A 84 2.36 9.88 -17.42
C ALA A 84 2.97 11.25 -17.04
N ARG A 85 3.66 11.92 -17.98
CA ARG A 85 4.12 13.32 -17.86
C ARG A 85 2.99 14.35 -17.86
N ASP A 86 1.87 14.08 -18.50
CA ASP A 86 0.72 15.00 -18.61
C ASP A 86 -0.35 14.70 -17.56
N PHE A 87 -0.20 13.59 -16.83
CA PHE A 87 -1.15 13.19 -15.80
C PHE A 87 -1.08 14.12 -14.58
N PRO A 88 -2.23 14.55 -14.02
CA PRO A 88 -2.24 15.28 -12.78
C PRO A 88 -1.57 14.48 -11.65
N LEU A 89 -0.42 14.99 -11.21
CA LEU A 89 0.41 14.42 -10.16
C LEU A 89 -0.39 14.16 -8.87
N TRP A 90 0.02 13.12 -8.14
CA TRP A 90 -0.49 12.90 -6.78
C TRP A 90 -0.31 14.19 -5.97
N SER A 91 -1.38 14.65 -5.33
CA SER A 91 -1.32 15.76 -4.42
C SER A 91 -2.03 15.40 -3.13
N ARG A 92 -1.46 15.83 -2.00
CA ARG A 92 -2.07 15.65 -0.69
C ARG A 92 -3.51 16.17 -0.67
N ALA A 93 -3.76 17.31 -1.31
CA ALA A 93 -5.09 17.90 -1.40
C ALA A 93 -6.11 16.98 -2.09
N LYS A 94 -5.72 16.24 -3.13
CA LYS A 94 -6.61 15.29 -3.82
C LYS A 94 -6.90 14.05 -2.97
N GLU A 95 -5.92 13.57 -2.21
CA GLU A 95 -6.11 12.44 -1.31
C GLU A 95 -6.92 12.84 -0.07
N SER A 96 -6.53 13.91 0.62
CA SER A 96 -7.10 14.29 1.92
C SER A 96 -8.34 15.17 1.82
N GLY A 97 -8.55 15.89 0.72
CA GLY A 97 -9.61 16.88 0.58
C GLY A 97 -11.01 16.32 0.88
N PRO A 98 -11.44 15.23 0.23
CA PRO A 98 -12.75 14.63 0.51
C PRO A 98 -12.90 14.13 1.96
N HIS A 99 -11.81 13.63 2.56
CA HIS A 99 -11.82 13.17 3.95
C HIS A 99 -11.90 14.33 4.94
N LEU A 100 -11.13 15.40 4.71
CA LEU A 100 -11.15 16.62 5.51
C LEU A 100 -12.54 17.26 5.47
N PHE A 101 -13.15 17.37 4.28
CA PHE A 101 -14.50 17.88 4.14
C PHE A 101 -15.52 17.07 4.95
N ARG A 102 -15.46 15.73 4.90
CA ARG A 102 -16.35 14.86 5.68
C ARG A 102 -16.16 15.07 7.19
N VAL A 103 -14.93 15.12 7.68
CA VAL A 103 -14.63 15.35 9.10
C VAL A 103 -15.17 16.71 9.56
N LEU A 104 -14.91 17.78 8.79
CA LEU A 104 -15.40 19.12 9.11
C LEU A 104 -16.93 19.19 9.08
N LEU A 105 -17.57 18.57 8.09
CA LEU A 105 -19.02 18.51 7.98
C LEU A 105 -19.64 17.78 9.17
N THR A 106 -19.11 16.61 9.53
CA THR A 106 -19.59 15.83 10.69
C THR A 106 -19.37 16.57 12.00
N ALA A 107 -18.21 17.21 12.19
CA ALA A 107 -17.93 18.01 13.36
C ALA A 107 -18.90 19.21 13.48
N GLY A 108 -19.14 19.93 12.37
CA GLY A 108 -20.09 21.04 12.31
C GLY A 108 -21.52 20.61 12.65
N ILE A 109 -22.00 19.52 12.05
CA ILE A 109 -23.34 18.97 12.36
C ILE A 109 -23.43 18.56 13.84
N THR A 110 -22.40 17.89 14.37
CA THR A 110 -22.37 17.47 15.78
C THR A 110 -22.44 18.68 16.72
N LEU A 111 -21.67 19.73 16.44
CA LEU A 111 -21.66 20.96 17.24
C LEU A 111 -23.02 21.68 17.19
N ILE A 112 -23.63 21.78 16.01
CA ILE A 112 -24.96 22.41 15.85
C ILE A 112 -26.01 21.63 16.64
N LEU A 113 -26.03 20.30 16.52
CA LEU A 113 -26.97 19.47 17.27
C LEU A 113 -26.73 19.56 18.78
N ALA A 114 -25.48 19.43 19.22
CA ALA A 114 -25.12 19.56 20.63
C ALA A 114 -25.55 20.93 21.20
N TRP A 115 -25.40 22.01 20.43
CA TRP A 115 -25.84 23.34 20.81
C TRP A 115 -27.38 23.43 20.95
N ILE A 116 -28.15 22.95 19.98
CA ILE A 116 -29.63 22.94 20.03
C ILE A 116 -30.13 22.19 21.27
N PHE A 117 -29.58 21.00 21.54
CA PHE A 117 -30.02 20.20 22.69
C PHE A 117 -29.51 20.73 24.04
N ALA A 118 -28.39 21.47 24.06
CA ALA A 118 -27.95 22.16 25.26
C ALA A 118 -28.90 23.31 25.62
N ASP A 119 -29.33 24.09 24.62
CA ASP A 119 -30.26 25.21 24.78
C ASP A 119 -31.64 24.76 25.31
N TRP A 120 -32.09 23.57 24.91
CA TRP A 120 -33.34 22.96 25.39
C TRP A 120 -33.23 22.37 26.80
N ASN A 121 -32.17 22.68 27.55
CA ASN A 121 -31.89 22.17 28.89
C ASN A 121 -31.76 20.63 28.95
N THR A 122 -31.50 19.98 27.81
CA THR A 122 -31.27 18.53 27.71
C THR A 122 -29.78 18.22 27.68
N ILE A 123 -29.05 18.65 28.71
CA ILE A 123 -27.58 18.59 28.74
C ILE A 123 -27.02 17.18 28.56
N HIS A 124 -27.72 16.17 29.07
CA HIS A 124 -27.33 14.77 28.90
C HIS A 124 -27.37 14.33 27.43
N ILE A 125 -28.41 14.74 26.68
CA ILE A 125 -28.55 14.42 25.25
C ILE A 125 -27.44 15.10 24.45
N SER A 126 -27.17 16.38 24.74
CA SER A 126 -26.05 17.12 24.15
C SER A 126 -24.70 16.42 24.41
N GLY A 127 -24.50 15.92 25.62
CA GLY A 127 -23.33 15.10 25.99
C GLY A 127 -23.21 13.83 25.15
N TRP A 128 -24.29 13.07 24.98
CA TRP A 128 -24.31 11.87 24.14
C TRP A 128 -24.03 12.18 22.66
N ILE A 129 -24.64 13.23 22.12
CA ILE A 129 -24.42 13.69 20.74
C ILE A 129 -22.94 14.03 20.54
N THR A 130 -22.36 14.79 21.46
CA THR A 130 -20.95 15.18 21.39
C THR A 130 -20.04 13.96 21.48
N GLY A 131 -20.31 13.03 22.40
CA GLY A 131 -19.56 11.79 22.55
C GLY A 131 -19.59 10.94 21.28
N ILE A 132 -20.78 10.64 20.76
CA ILE A 132 -20.95 9.83 19.55
C ILE A 132 -20.35 10.54 18.33
N GLY A 133 -20.64 11.83 18.15
CA GLY A 133 -20.13 12.61 17.02
C GLY A 133 -18.60 12.74 17.03
N THR A 134 -17.98 12.80 18.21
CA THR A 134 -16.51 12.74 18.35
C THR A 134 -15.97 11.38 17.90
N ILE A 135 -16.57 10.27 18.36
CA ILE A 135 -16.17 8.92 17.94
C ILE A 135 -16.29 8.77 16.42
N VAL A 136 -17.42 9.18 15.82
CA VAL A 136 -17.62 9.13 14.37
C VAL A 136 -16.57 10.00 13.65
N SER A 137 -16.29 11.20 14.14
CA SER A 137 -15.27 12.07 13.54
C SER A 137 -13.87 11.46 13.59
N LEU A 138 -13.51 10.79 14.69
CA LEU A 138 -12.24 10.06 14.81
C LEU A 138 -12.14 8.91 13.80
N ILE A 139 -13.22 8.14 13.62
CA ILE A 139 -13.28 7.08 12.61
C ILE A 139 -13.11 7.67 11.20
N LEU A 140 -13.77 8.79 10.90
CA LEU A 140 -13.65 9.48 9.61
C LEU A 140 -12.28 10.13 9.38
N ALA A 141 -11.57 10.49 10.46
CA ALA A 141 -10.24 11.06 10.41
C ALA A 141 -9.14 9.99 10.20
N TYR A 142 -9.44 8.70 10.37
CA TYR A 142 -8.47 7.62 10.18
C TYR A 142 -7.68 7.71 8.85
N PRO A 143 -8.32 7.90 7.68
CA PRO A 143 -7.59 8.05 6.41
C PRO A 143 -6.71 9.30 6.35
N LEU A 144 -7.05 10.38 7.08
CA LEU A 144 -6.21 11.57 7.15
C LEU A 144 -4.91 11.26 7.89
N VAL A 145 -5.00 10.58 9.04
CA VAL A 145 -3.83 10.22 9.85
C VAL A 145 -2.90 9.31 9.06
N VAL A 146 -3.44 8.28 8.39
CA VAL A 146 -2.62 7.37 7.57
C VAL A 146 -2.10 8.04 6.29
N GLY A 147 -2.85 8.99 5.73
CA GLY A 147 -2.44 9.76 4.56
C GLY A 147 -1.35 10.82 4.83
N LEU A 148 -1.01 11.11 6.09
CA LEU A 148 0.09 12.03 6.41
C LEU A 148 1.47 11.46 6.04
N GLU A 149 1.60 10.13 6.00
CA GLU A 149 2.80 9.45 5.54
C GLU A 149 3.02 9.71 4.05
N ARG A 150 4.00 10.55 3.72
CA ARG A 150 4.33 10.86 2.32
C ARG A 150 4.84 9.57 1.66
N PRO A 151 4.21 9.07 0.58
CA PRO A 151 4.75 7.92 -0.14
C PRO A 151 6.06 8.34 -0.82
N LEU A 152 7.17 7.82 -0.31
CA LEU A 152 8.50 8.02 -0.90
C LEU A 152 8.73 6.92 -1.93
N ARG A 153 8.26 7.13 -3.16
CA ARG A 153 8.34 6.17 -4.26
C ARG A 153 9.56 6.47 -5.12
N SER A 154 10.73 6.46 -4.48
CA SER A 154 12.01 6.72 -5.14
C SER A 154 12.44 5.57 -6.07
N SER A 155 11.93 4.36 -5.85
CA SER A 155 12.20 3.17 -6.65
C SER A 155 10.91 2.48 -7.10
N PRO A 156 10.93 1.75 -8.24
CA PRO A 156 9.76 1.01 -8.72
C PRO A 156 9.32 -0.08 -7.74
N GLU A 157 10.26 -0.73 -7.06
CA GLU A 157 10.00 -1.72 -6.01
C GLU A 157 9.21 -1.10 -4.85
N ARG A 158 9.60 0.10 -4.45
CA ARG A 158 8.93 0.82 -3.36
C ARG A 158 7.52 1.24 -3.77
N ALA A 159 7.30 1.61 -5.03
CA ALA A 159 5.96 1.91 -5.54
C ALA A 159 5.01 0.70 -5.49
N VAL A 160 5.51 -0.49 -5.89
CA VAL A 160 4.74 -1.75 -5.77
C VAL A 160 4.43 -2.05 -4.30
N ARG A 161 5.41 -1.93 -3.42
CA ARG A 161 5.23 -2.17 -1.98
C ARG A 161 4.21 -1.20 -1.38
N ASP A 162 4.34 0.10 -1.64
CA ASP A 162 3.40 1.11 -1.14
C ASP A 162 1.96 0.86 -1.63
N PHE A 163 1.79 0.35 -2.86
CA PHE A 163 0.49 -0.03 -3.39
C PHE A 163 -0.13 -1.22 -2.66
N LEU A 164 0.65 -2.26 -2.37
CA LEU A 164 0.18 -3.45 -1.67
C LEU A 164 0.00 -3.20 -0.16
N GLU A 165 0.88 -2.41 0.45
CA GLU A 165 0.79 -1.99 1.86
C GLU A 165 -0.51 -1.24 2.14
N ALA A 166 -1.01 -0.45 1.17
CA ALA A 166 -2.30 0.22 1.27
C ALA A 166 -3.50 -0.75 1.42
N LEU A 167 -3.37 -2.02 1.03
CA LEU A 167 -4.39 -3.07 1.22
C LEU A 167 -4.29 -3.75 2.60
N GLU A 168 -3.16 -3.66 3.29
CA GLU A 168 -2.94 -4.35 4.57
C GLU A 168 -3.62 -3.68 5.77
N HIS A 169 -4.06 -2.43 5.60
CA HIS A 169 -4.79 -1.72 6.62
C HIS A 169 -6.15 -2.38 6.95
N HIS A 170 -6.62 -2.21 8.19
CA HIS A 170 -7.94 -2.71 8.61
C HIS A 170 -9.08 -2.14 7.76
N GLY A 171 -8.92 -0.88 7.31
CA GLY A 171 -9.68 -0.29 6.22
C GLY A 171 -8.76 -0.06 5.03
N PRO A 172 -8.80 -0.91 3.99
CA PRO A 172 -7.95 -0.76 2.82
C PRO A 172 -8.11 0.62 2.17
N LEU A 173 -6.99 1.26 1.84
CA LEU A 173 -6.94 2.63 1.34
C LEU A 173 -7.08 2.66 -0.19
N TYR A 174 -8.23 2.22 -0.69
CA TYR A 174 -8.47 2.13 -2.14
C TYR A 174 -8.21 3.45 -2.89
N SER A 175 -8.55 4.58 -2.27
CA SER A 175 -8.29 5.91 -2.87
C SER A 175 -6.81 6.16 -3.07
N ARG A 176 -5.97 5.78 -2.10
CA ARG A 176 -4.52 5.90 -2.21
C ARG A 176 -3.99 5.00 -3.32
N MET A 177 -4.40 3.74 -3.33
CA MET A 177 -4.02 2.80 -4.39
C MET A 177 -4.39 3.31 -5.79
N TRP A 178 -5.60 3.84 -5.96
CA TRP A 178 -6.07 4.40 -7.24
C TRP A 178 -5.17 5.55 -7.73
N LEU A 179 -4.76 6.43 -6.81
CA LEU A 179 -3.86 7.54 -7.12
C LEU A 179 -2.41 7.11 -7.42
N LEU A 180 -2.04 5.87 -7.10
CA LEU A 180 -0.72 5.28 -7.44
C LEU A 180 -0.69 4.71 -8.86
N LEU A 181 -1.84 4.58 -9.52
CA LEU A 181 -1.97 4.10 -10.88
C LEU A 181 -1.85 5.27 -11.87
N THR A 182 -1.18 5.04 -13.01
CA THR A 182 -1.25 5.94 -14.17
C THR A 182 -2.64 5.85 -14.84
N PRO A 183 -2.99 6.71 -15.81
CA PRO A 183 -4.22 6.58 -16.59
C PRO A 183 -4.44 5.19 -17.19
N GLU A 184 -3.37 4.58 -17.71
CA GLU A 184 -3.39 3.22 -18.25
C GLU A 184 -3.69 2.21 -17.14
N GLY A 185 -3.05 2.36 -15.98
CA GLY A 185 -3.28 1.47 -14.84
C GLY A 185 -4.68 1.61 -14.24
N GLN A 186 -5.30 2.78 -14.39
CA GLN A 186 -6.69 3.06 -14.00
C GLN A 186 -7.71 2.47 -14.97
N ASN A 187 -7.28 2.12 -16.19
CA ASN A 187 -8.13 1.59 -17.25
C ASN A 187 -7.69 0.19 -17.65
N THR A 188 -8.20 -0.80 -16.93
CA THR A 188 -7.95 -2.23 -17.14
C THR A 188 -9.21 -2.93 -17.68
N ALA A 189 -9.08 -4.20 -18.05
CA ALA A 189 -10.22 -5.04 -18.40
C ALA A 189 -11.22 -5.23 -17.24
N HIS A 190 -10.77 -5.07 -15.98
CA HIS A 190 -11.59 -5.32 -14.78
C HIS A 190 -12.25 -4.05 -14.24
N TYR A 191 -11.65 -2.88 -14.48
CA TYR A 191 -12.15 -1.61 -14.01
C TYR A 191 -11.63 -0.46 -14.89
N SER A 192 -12.46 0.55 -15.09
CA SER A 192 -12.11 1.81 -15.78
C SER A 192 -12.38 3.05 -14.92
N GLU A 193 -12.94 2.85 -13.73
CA GLU A 193 -13.33 3.90 -12.80
C GLU A 193 -13.08 3.47 -11.36
N PHE A 194 -12.99 4.45 -10.46
CA PHE A 194 -12.67 4.22 -9.05
C PHE A 194 -13.66 3.28 -8.34
N SER A 195 -14.96 3.36 -8.64
CA SER A 195 -15.99 2.47 -8.10
C SER A 195 -15.77 1.02 -8.52
N GLY A 196 -15.41 0.78 -9.78
CA GLY A 196 -15.05 -0.53 -10.31
C GLY A 196 -13.79 -1.07 -9.64
N PHE A 197 -12.74 -0.24 -9.53
CA PHE A 197 -11.50 -0.59 -8.85
C PHE A 197 -11.71 -0.98 -7.39
N ARG A 198 -12.45 -0.17 -6.64
CA ARG A 198 -12.79 -0.45 -5.23
C ARG A 198 -13.57 -1.75 -5.11
N ARG A 199 -14.53 -2.00 -6.01
CA ARG A 199 -15.33 -3.22 -6.01
C ARG A 199 -14.45 -4.45 -6.28
N TYR A 200 -13.56 -4.36 -7.27
CA TYR A 200 -12.62 -5.42 -7.62
C TYR A 200 -11.76 -5.81 -6.40
N TRP A 201 -11.04 -4.85 -5.81
CA TRP A 201 -10.14 -5.15 -4.70
C TRP A 201 -10.87 -5.59 -3.42
N LYS A 202 -12.05 -5.02 -3.16
CA LYS A 202 -12.90 -5.50 -2.06
C LYS A 202 -13.28 -6.97 -2.28
N GLY A 203 -13.69 -7.33 -3.51
CA GLY A 203 -14.00 -8.71 -3.87
C GLY A 203 -12.81 -9.67 -3.66
N ARG A 204 -11.60 -9.28 -4.07
CA ARG A 204 -10.39 -10.09 -3.85
C ARG A 204 -10.05 -10.26 -2.38
N ILE A 205 -10.17 -9.20 -1.57
CA ILE A 205 -9.95 -9.30 -0.13
C ILE A 205 -10.96 -10.24 0.52
N ASP A 206 -12.24 -10.12 0.16
CA ASP A 206 -13.31 -10.97 0.71
C ASP A 206 -13.12 -12.43 0.27
N GLU A 207 -12.67 -12.66 -0.96
CA GLU A 207 -12.29 -13.98 -1.46
C GLU A 207 -11.13 -14.59 -0.65
N TRP A 208 -10.05 -13.84 -0.41
CA TRP A 208 -8.93 -14.32 0.40
C TRP A 208 -9.33 -14.61 1.85
N ARG A 209 -10.20 -13.78 2.43
CA ARG A 209 -10.75 -14.04 3.77
C ARG A 209 -11.58 -15.32 3.80
N HIS A 210 -12.40 -15.54 2.77
CA HIS A 210 -13.22 -16.74 2.67
C HIS A 210 -12.37 -18.01 2.50
N ARG A 211 -11.37 -17.98 1.60
CA ARG A 211 -10.43 -19.09 1.40
C ARG A 211 -9.66 -19.44 2.68
N GLY A 212 -9.32 -18.44 3.48
CA GLY A 212 -8.61 -18.62 4.74
C GLY A 212 -9.51 -18.77 5.97
N ASP A 213 -10.83 -18.98 5.78
CA ASP A 213 -11.84 -19.14 6.82
C ASP A 213 -11.79 -18.07 7.93
N ALA A 214 -11.63 -16.82 7.54
CA ALA A 214 -11.49 -15.69 8.45
C ALA A 214 -12.70 -14.75 8.44
N TRP A 215 -12.87 -14.06 9.55
CA TRP A 215 -13.92 -13.05 9.69
C TRP A 215 -13.70 -11.89 8.70
N THR A 216 -14.79 -11.31 8.19
CA THR A 216 -14.86 -10.16 7.28
C THR A 216 -14.06 -8.93 7.73
N GLY A 217 -13.74 -8.79 9.02
CA GLY A 217 -12.89 -7.70 9.52
C GLY A 217 -11.37 -7.99 9.50
N THR A 218 -10.97 -9.23 9.18
CA THR A 218 -9.58 -9.67 9.32
C THR A 218 -8.70 -8.98 8.29
N PRO A 219 -7.63 -8.27 8.69
CA PRO A 219 -6.70 -7.65 7.76
C PRO A 219 -5.91 -8.70 6.98
N VAL A 220 -5.63 -8.38 5.72
CA VAL A 220 -4.75 -9.17 4.86
C VAL A 220 -3.31 -8.69 5.07
N VAL A 221 -2.35 -9.59 4.94
CA VAL A 221 -0.91 -9.29 4.99
C VAL A 221 -0.28 -9.83 3.73
N MET A 222 0.44 -8.99 3.01
CA MET A 222 1.08 -9.31 1.74
C MET A 222 2.58 -9.40 1.94
N SER A 223 3.15 -10.52 1.53
CA SER A 223 4.59 -10.73 1.52
C SER A 223 5.02 -10.76 0.06
N ILE A 224 5.98 -9.89 -0.29
CA ILE A 224 6.54 -9.83 -1.63
C ILE A 224 7.86 -10.57 -1.60
N ASP A 225 7.91 -11.70 -2.30
CA ASP A 225 9.10 -12.49 -2.53
C ASP A 225 9.67 -12.16 -3.91
N SER A 226 10.97 -12.43 -4.11
CA SER A 226 11.65 -12.42 -5.42
C SER A 226 11.53 -11.14 -6.27
N LEU A 227 11.30 -9.98 -5.65
CA LEU A 227 11.09 -8.70 -6.33
C LEU A 227 12.29 -8.28 -7.20
N ARG A 228 12.07 -8.15 -8.51
CA ARG A 228 13.06 -7.70 -9.50
C ARG A 228 12.47 -6.68 -10.46
N ALA A 229 13.08 -5.51 -10.55
CA ALA A 229 12.76 -4.52 -11.58
C ALA A 229 13.82 -4.55 -12.69
N ASN A 230 13.37 -4.76 -13.92
CA ASN A 230 14.21 -4.72 -15.12
C ASN A 230 13.93 -3.44 -15.90
N PRO A 231 14.96 -2.73 -16.38
CA PRO A 231 14.79 -1.61 -17.30
C PRO A 231 14.19 -2.07 -18.62
N ASP A 232 13.23 -1.29 -19.12
CA ASP A 232 12.82 -1.40 -20.52
C ASP A 232 13.97 -0.84 -21.39
N PRO A 233 14.50 -1.62 -22.35
CA PRO A 233 15.59 -1.16 -23.22
C PRO A 233 15.19 0.00 -24.13
N SER A 234 13.89 0.16 -24.41
CA SER A 234 13.35 1.19 -25.30
C SER A 234 12.91 2.46 -24.54
N GLU A 235 12.48 2.31 -23.29
CA GLU A 235 11.92 3.41 -22.50
C GLU A 235 12.57 3.51 -21.10
N PRO A 236 13.53 4.43 -20.88
CA PRO A 236 14.29 4.51 -19.62
C PRO A 236 13.45 4.94 -18.42
N LEU A 237 12.22 5.44 -18.64
CA LEU A 237 11.27 5.82 -17.60
C LEU A 237 10.33 4.68 -17.22
N ILE A 238 10.43 3.52 -17.88
CA ILE A 238 9.62 2.35 -17.63
C ILE A 238 10.46 1.23 -17.01
N ARG A 239 9.87 0.53 -16.04
CA ARG A 239 10.47 -0.65 -15.41
C ARG A 239 9.44 -1.76 -15.35
N HIS A 240 9.82 -2.95 -15.80
CA HIS A 240 9.05 -4.17 -15.60
C HIS A 240 9.43 -4.81 -14.28
N VAL A 241 8.47 -4.96 -13.40
CA VAL A 241 8.64 -5.46 -12.05
C VAL A 241 7.99 -6.84 -11.94
N LYS A 242 8.83 -7.87 -11.74
CA LYS A 242 8.38 -9.24 -11.50
C LYS A 242 8.56 -9.60 -10.04
N PHE A 243 7.55 -10.21 -9.44
CA PHE A 243 7.58 -10.62 -8.04
C PHE A 243 6.58 -11.72 -7.75
N ASP A 244 6.84 -12.46 -6.68
CA ASP A 244 5.90 -13.43 -6.14
C ASP A 244 5.17 -12.79 -4.94
N LEU A 245 3.85 -12.77 -4.99
CA LEU A 245 2.98 -12.24 -3.96
C LEU A 245 2.40 -13.39 -3.14
N ALA A 246 2.80 -13.49 -1.87
CA ALA A 246 2.18 -14.37 -0.90
C ALA A 246 1.18 -13.59 -0.04
N VAL A 247 -0.08 -14.01 -0.09
CA VAL A 247 -1.18 -13.40 0.66
C VAL A 247 -1.47 -14.24 1.89
N SER A 248 -1.40 -13.63 3.07
CA SER A 248 -1.71 -14.26 4.35
C SER A 248 -2.74 -13.44 5.13
N LEU A 249 -3.32 -14.03 6.17
CA LEU A 249 -4.29 -13.35 7.02
C LEU A 249 -3.65 -13.01 8.38
N ARG A 250 -3.87 -11.78 8.86
CA ARG A 250 -3.33 -11.34 10.14
C ARG A 250 -3.86 -12.26 11.26
N GLY A 251 -2.96 -12.72 12.13
CA GLY A 251 -3.27 -13.67 13.20
C GLY A 251 -3.30 -15.14 12.78
N ARG A 252 -3.18 -15.46 11.49
CA ARG A 252 -3.12 -16.84 10.96
C ARG A 252 -1.85 -17.12 10.15
N ARG A 253 -0.75 -16.41 10.41
CA ARG A 253 0.51 -16.57 9.66
C ARG A 253 1.09 -17.99 9.78
N SER A 254 0.85 -18.69 10.89
CA SER A 254 1.30 -20.08 11.09
C SER A 254 0.59 -21.08 10.17
N ALA A 255 -0.59 -20.75 9.65
CA ALA A 255 -1.31 -21.58 8.67
C ALA A 255 -0.74 -21.45 7.25
N GLY A 256 0.23 -20.55 7.04
CA GLY A 256 0.80 -20.25 5.74
C GLY A 256 -0.03 -19.26 4.90
N PRO A 257 0.42 -18.97 3.68
CA PRO A 257 -0.28 -18.07 2.77
C PRO A 257 -1.54 -18.73 2.20
N VAL A 258 -2.64 -17.98 2.19
CA VAL A 258 -3.93 -18.38 1.64
C VAL A 258 -3.93 -18.35 0.11
N ALA A 259 -3.08 -17.51 -0.48
CA ALA A 259 -2.88 -17.46 -1.93
C ALA A 259 -1.45 -17.07 -2.26
N ARG A 260 -0.98 -17.52 -3.42
CA ARG A 260 0.30 -17.12 -4.01
C ARG A 260 0.08 -16.77 -5.48
N TYR A 261 0.64 -15.67 -5.92
CA TYR A 261 0.55 -15.19 -7.29
C TYR A 261 1.93 -14.79 -7.79
N THR A 262 2.25 -15.10 -9.04
CA THR A 262 3.41 -14.51 -9.71
C THR A 262 2.93 -13.34 -10.54
N MET A 263 3.37 -12.15 -10.18
CA MET A 263 2.91 -10.89 -10.75
C MET A 263 3.98 -10.32 -11.68
N ASN A 264 3.54 -9.73 -12.79
CA ASN A 264 4.40 -8.98 -13.70
C ASN A 264 3.75 -7.61 -13.94
N TRP A 265 4.24 -6.59 -13.25
CA TRP A 265 3.71 -5.24 -13.32
C TRP A 265 4.66 -4.32 -14.08
N THR A 266 4.10 -3.28 -14.66
CA THR A 266 4.89 -2.22 -15.30
C THR A 266 4.75 -0.95 -14.49
N THR A 267 5.88 -0.32 -14.19
CA THR A 267 5.94 0.98 -13.50
C THR A 267 6.49 2.05 -14.43
N GLU A 268 6.02 3.27 -14.26
CA GLU A 268 6.44 4.44 -15.02
C GLU A 268 6.82 5.58 -14.08
N ARG A 269 7.87 6.32 -14.43
CA ARG A 269 8.33 7.47 -13.65
C ARG A 269 7.59 8.74 -14.06
N GLY A 270 6.83 9.32 -13.13
CA GLY A 270 6.12 10.58 -13.31
C GLY A 270 7.03 11.80 -13.32
N ARG A 271 6.46 12.96 -13.67
CA ARG A 271 7.17 14.25 -13.74
C ARG A 271 7.70 14.75 -12.38
N ASP A 272 7.07 14.32 -11.29
CA ASP A 272 7.51 14.55 -9.91
C ASP A 272 8.71 13.67 -9.49
N GLY A 273 9.21 12.84 -10.42
CA GLY A 273 10.31 11.92 -10.20
C GLY A 273 9.93 10.67 -9.40
N GLN A 274 8.64 10.48 -9.09
CA GLN A 274 8.12 9.32 -8.37
C GLN A 274 7.71 8.21 -9.34
N TRP A 275 7.70 6.96 -8.86
CA TRP A 275 7.23 5.81 -9.64
C TRP A 275 5.73 5.55 -9.40
N TYR A 276 5.02 5.27 -10.50
CA TYR A 276 3.60 4.94 -10.57
C TYR A 276 3.41 3.60 -11.28
N LEU A 277 2.27 2.95 -11.06
CA LEU A 277 1.93 1.68 -11.70
C LEU A 277 1.18 1.92 -13.01
N ARG A 278 1.80 1.54 -14.13
CA ARG A 278 1.24 1.68 -15.48
C ARG A 278 0.35 0.52 -15.86
N GLU A 279 0.80 -0.70 -15.59
CA GLU A 279 0.04 -1.91 -15.84
C GLU A 279 0.16 -2.75 -14.58
N ALA A 280 -0.90 -2.77 -13.79
CA ALA A 280 -1.04 -3.62 -12.64
C ALA A 280 -2.06 -4.68 -13.01
N ASP A 281 -1.62 -5.68 -13.78
CA ASP A 281 -2.44 -6.85 -14.05
C ASP A 281 -2.86 -7.43 -12.71
N PRO A 282 -4.16 -7.39 -12.40
CA PRO A 282 -4.57 -7.71 -11.08
C PRO A 282 -4.54 -9.24 -10.94
N PRO A 283 -4.34 -9.78 -9.72
CA PRO A 283 -4.13 -11.21 -9.56
C PRO A 283 -5.36 -11.96 -10.06
N GLU A 284 -5.20 -12.90 -10.99
CA GLU A 284 -6.24 -13.84 -11.44
C GLU A 284 -6.35 -15.00 -10.44
#